data_AF-A0A9E3WCC9-F1
#
_entry.id   AF-A0A9E3WCC9-F1
#
_cell.length_a   1.000
_cell.length_b   1.000
_cell.length_c   1.000
_cell.angle_alpha   90.00
_cell.angle_beta   90.00
_cell.angle_gamma   90.00
#
_symmetry.space_group_name_H-M   'P 1'
#
loop_
_entity.id
_entity.type
_entity.pdbx_description
1 polymer ?
#
loop_
_entity_poly.entity_id
_entity_poly.type
_entity_poly.pdbx_seq_one_letter_code
_entity_poly.pdbx_strand_id
1 'polypeptide(L)'
;QSVEVSRQGEEAVNDTFDGMELIRERVEKIAETILALSGRTQQIGEIIATVNALADQSKLLALNASIEAARAGEEGRGFAVVAMEVRQLAEQSRQATARIDDILNEIQQATNTAVMVTEEGSKGTELGMGLVTRAGDAIRDLATTLAEVTQAAVQIAASTHQQTNGMSQLSAAMFQIKQASAQASASSRQTEQSMRELNHMARQLEAAAISYDEQN
;
A
#
# COMPACT_ATOMS: atom_id res chain seq x y z
N GLN A 1 17.22 11.41 -8.83
CA GLN A 1 16.27 11.73 -7.74
C GLN A 1 14.98 10.90 -7.87
N SER A 2 14.30 10.90 -9.03
CA SER A 2 13.05 10.14 -9.21
C SER A 2 13.19 8.62 -9.02
N VAL A 3 14.27 8.01 -9.52
CA VAL A 3 14.55 6.56 -9.32
C VAL A 3 14.74 6.21 -7.84
N GLU A 4 15.37 7.10 -7.08
CA GLU A 4 15.61 6.87 -5.64
C GLU A 4 14.31 6.99 -4.84
N VAL A 5 13.43 7.93 -5.19
CA VAL A 5 12.09 8.05 -4.58
C VAL A 5 11.23 6.81 -4.89
N SER A 6 11.28 6.30 -6.11
CA SER A 6 10.59 5.05 -6.46
C SER A 6 11.12 3.84 -5.67
N ARG A 7 12.44 3.72 -5.53
CA ARG A 7 13.08 2.65 -4.73
C ARG A 7 12.64 2.71 -3.27
N GLN A 8 12.64 3.91 -2.67
CA GLN A 8 12.15 4.11 -1.30
C GLN A 8 10.65 3.79 -1.17
N GLY A 9 9.85 4.12 -2.19
CA GLY A 9 8.44 3.75 -2.22
C GLY A 9 8.22 2.23 -2.27
N GLU A 10 9.02 1.51 -3.06
CA GLU A 10 8.96 0.05 -3.15
C GLU A 10 9.39 -0.61 -1.83
N GLU A 11 10.46 -0.11 -1.21
CA GLU A 11 10.94 -0.55 0.11
C GLU A 11 9.85 -0.34 1.18
N ALA A 12 9.21 0.83 1.22
CA ALA A 12 8.12 1.10 2.16
C ALA A 12 6.88 0.21 1.95
N VAL A 13 6.56 -0.14 0.70
CA VAL A 13 5.47 -1.09 0.40
C VAL A 13 5.83 -2.49 0.89
N ASN A 14 7.06 -2.94 0.66
CA ASN A 14 7.53 -4.25 1.13
C ASN A 14 7.52 -4.33 2.67
N ASP A 15 8.01 -3.29 3.36
CA ASP A 15 7.95 -3.21 4.83
C ASP A 15 6.50 -3.29 5.33
N THR A 16 5.57 -2.65 4.60
CA THR A 16 4.14 -2.71 4.93
C THR A 16 3.57 -4.11 4.68
N PHE A 17 4.01 -4.80 3.63
CA PHE A 17 3.60 -6.17 3.32
C PHE A 17 4.03 -7.12 4.45
N ASP A 18 5.30 -7.08 4.86
CA ASP A 18 5.82 -7.88 5.96
C ASP A 18 5.08 -7.58 7.28
N GLY A 19 4.78 -6.30 7.53
CA GLY A 19 3.97 -5.88 8.67
C GLY A 19 2.55 -6.46 8.65
N MET A 20 1.91 -6.50 7.49
CA MET A 20 0.57 -7.08 7.32
C MET A 20 0.58 -8.60 7.48
N GLU A 21 1.62 -9.28 6.99
CA GLU A 21 1.78 -10.71 7.20
C GLU A 21 1.98 -11.06 8.68
N LEU A 22 2.78 -10.28 9.40
CA LEU A 22 2.92 -10.44 10.85
C LEU A 22 1.59 -10.21 11.60
N ILE A 23 0.79 -9.24 11.16
CA ILE A 23 -0.55 -9.01 11.74
C ILE A 23 -1.45 -10.23 11.48
N ARG A 24 -1.42 -10.79 10.27
CA ARG A 24 -2.18 -11.99 9.91
C ARG A 24 -1.86 -13.16 10.84
N GLU A 25 -0.58 -13.47 11.01
CA GLU A 25 -0.14 -14.55 11.91
C GLU A 25 -0.59 -14.32 13.36
N ARG A 26 -0.53 -13.06 13.84
CA ARG A 26 -0.99 -12.73 15.20
C ARG A 26 -2.49 -12.92 15.36
N VAL A 27 -3.28 -12.55 14.36
CA VAL A 27 -4.74 -12.75 14.36
C VAL A 27 -5.08 -14.24 14.34
N GLU A 28 -4.41 -15.04 13.52
CA GLU A 28 -4.57 -16.51 13.49
C GLU A 28 -4.26 -17.12 14.87
N LYS A 29 -3.16 -16.70 15.51
CA LYS A 29 -2.78 -17.18 16.85
C LYS A 29 -3.75 -16.77 17.96
N ILE A 30 -4.35 -15.58 17.85
CA ILE A 30 -5.43 -15.14 18.74
C ILE A 30 -6.64 -16.06 18.58
N ALA A 31 -7.04 -16.40 17.35
CA ALA A 31 -8.16 -17.31 17.09
C ALA A 31 -7.93 -18.69 17.71
N GLU A 32 -6.74 -19.27 17.52
CA GLU A 32 -6.36 -20.55 18.15
C GLU A 32 -6.46 -20.51 19.68
N THR A 33 -5.98 -19.42 20.28
CA THR A 33 -6.00 -19.24 21.74
C THR A 33 -7.44 -19.13 22.27
N ILE A 34 -8.32 -18.43 21.55
CA ILE A 34 -9.74 -18.28 21.90
C ILE A 34 -10.45 -19.64 21.79
N LEU A 35 -10.18 -20.43 20.76
CA LEU A 35 -10.74 -21.78 20.61
C LEU A 35 -10.28 -22.70 21.75
N ALA A 36 -9.00 -22.65 22.12
CA ALA A 36 -8.48 -23.41 23.26
C ALA A 36 -9.13 -22.97 24.59
N LEU A 37 -9.38 -21.67 24.77
CA LEU A 37 -10.10 -21.14 25.93
C LEU A 37 -11.55 -21.67 25.96
N SER A 38 -12.27 -21.64 24.84
CA SER A 38 -13.63 -22.18 24.75
C SER A 38 -13.68 -23.65 25.14
N GLY A 39 -12.72 -24.46 24.68
CA GLY A 39 -12.62 -25.87 25.05
C GLY A 39 -12.39 -26.09 26.55
N ARG A 40 -11.52 -25.27 27.17
CA ARG A 40 -11.28 -25.33 28.62
C ARG A 40 -12.50 -24.90 29.42
N THR A 41 -13.21 -23.85 29.00
CA THR A 41 -14.44 -23.39 29.65
C THR A 41 -15.50 -24.51 29.65
N GLN A 42 -15.66 -25.21 28.52
CA GLN A 42 -16.58 -26.36 28.42
C GLN A 42 -16.20 -27.49 29.39
N GLN A 43 -14.91 -27.84 29.47
CA GLN A 43 -14.42 -28.86 30.41
C GLN A 43 -14.68 -28.47 31.87
N ILE A 44 -14.51 -27.19 32.22
CA ILE A 44 -14.82 -26.71 33.57
C ILE A 44 -16.34 -26.81 33.84
N GLY A 45 -17.18 -26.51 32.84
CA GLY A 45 -18.63 -26.69 32.95
C GLY A 45 -19.04 -28.13 33.30
N GLU A 46 -18.41 -29.13 32.66
CA GLU A 46 -18.64 -30.55 32.98
C GLU A 46 -18.22 -30.92 34.41
N ILE A 47 -17.10 -30.36 34.89
CA ILE A 47 -16.64 -30.54 36.27
C ILE A 47 -17.65 -29.92 37.25
N ILE A 48 -18.12 -28.70 36.98
CA ILE A 48 -19.07 -28.00 37.85
C ILE A 48 -20.41 -28.74 37.92
N ALA A 49 -20.89 -29.28 36.79
CA ALA A 49 -22.08 -30.13 36.78
C ALA A 49 -21.91 -31.37 37.68
N THR A 50 -20.73 -31.99 37.66
CA THR A 50 -20.40 -33.13 38.52
C THR A 50 -20.34 -32.73 40.01
N VAL A 51 -19.73 -31.60 40.35
CA VAL A 51 -19.67 -31.09 41.72
C VAL A 51 -21.07 -30.76 42.24
N ASN A 52 -21.92 -30.17 41.41
CA ASN A 52 -23.30 -29.86 41.77
C ASN A 52 -24.10 -31.14 42.07
N ALA A 53 -23.95 -32.19 41.25
CA ALA A 53 -24.55 -33.51 41.50
C ALA A 53 -24.05 -34.14 42.82
N LEU A 54 -22.75 -34.01 43.14
CA LEU A 54 -22.18 -34.47 44.42
C LEU A 54 -22.72 -33.69 45.62
N ALA A 55 -22.93 -32.38 45.47
CA ALA A 55 -23.55 -31.54 46.50
C ALA A 55 -25.00 -31.98 46.77
N ASP A 56 -25.79 -32.22 45.72
CA ASP A 56 -27.16 -32.73 45.85
C ASP A 56 -27.20 -34.12 46.51
N GLN A 57 -26.29 -35.01 46.14
CA GLN A 57 -26.17 -36.33 46.76
C GLN A 57 -25.76 -36.24 48.24
N SER A 58 -24.82 -35.35 48.57
CA SER A 58 -24.38 -35.09 49.95
C SER A 58 -25.51 -34.51 50.80
N LYS A 59 -26.34 -33.64 50.23
CA LYS A 59 -27.53 -33.08 50.88
C LYS A 59 -28.57 -34.17 51.18
N LEU A 60 -28.80 -35.10 50.25
CA LEU A 60 -29.69 -36.24 50.46
C LEU A 60 -29.15 -37.22 51.51
N LEU A 61 -27.85 -37.51 51.48
CA LEU A 61 -27.19 -38.34 52.50
C LEU A 61 -27.30 -37.73 53.90
N ALA A 62 -27.06 -36.41 54.00
CA ALA A 62 -27.21 -35.67 55.24
C ALA A 62 -28.66 -35.71 55.77
N LEU A 63 -29.66 -35.58 54.88
CA LEU A 63 -31.07 -35.71 55.25
C LEU A 63 -31.38 -37.10 55.83
N ASN A 64 -30.92 -38.17 55.16
CA ASN A 64 -31.10 -39.54 55.64
C ASN A 64 -30.42 -39.76 57.00
N ALA A 65 -29.22 -39.22 57.18
CA ALA A 65 -28.51 -39.28 58.46
C ALA A 65 -29.23 -38.51 59.57
N SER A 66 -29.83 -37.34 59.28
CA SER A 66 -30.66 -36.60 60.24
C SER A 66 -31.92 -37.38 60.64
N ILE A 67 -32.56 -38.08 59.70
CA ILE A 67 -33.73 -38.92 59.97
C ILE A 67 -33.36 -40.09 60.89
N GLU A 68 -32.27 -40.79 60.59
CA GLU A 68 -31.84 -41.95 61.39
C GLU A 68 -31.32 -41.52 62.78
N ALA A 69 -30.65 -40.37 62.87
CA ALA A 69 -30.24 -39.78 64.14
C ALA A 69 -31.46 -39.39 65.02
N ALA A 70 -32.53 -38.85 64.42
CA ALA A 70 -33.77 -38.58 65.15
C ALA A 70 -34.44 -39.88 65.63
N ARG A 71 -34.34 -40.96 64.86
CA ARG A 71 -34.88 -42.27 65.19
C ARG A 71 -34.14 -42.96 66.36
N ALA A 72 -32.85 -42.71 66.51
CA ALA A 72 -32.02 -43.22 67.60
C ALA A 72 -32.23 -42.47 68.95
N GLY A 73 -33.00 -41.37 68.96
CA GLY A 73 -33.35 -40.64 70.19
C GLY A 73 -32.15 -39.93 70.82
N GLU A 74 -31.94 -40.11 72.13
CA GLU A 74 -30.86 -39.45 72.90
C GLU A 74 -29.46 -39.84 72.38
N GLU A 75 -29.27 -41.11 71.98
CA GLU A 75 -27.99 -41.64 71.45
C GLU A 75 -27.63 -41.03 70.06
N GLY A 76 -28.62 -40.51 69.33
CA GLY A 76 -28.45 -39.93 68.00
C GLY A 76 -28.08 -38.44 67.99
N ARG A 77 -28.08 -37.74 69.13
CA ARG A 77 -27.87 -36.28 69.19
C ARG A 77 -26.58 -35.81 68.52
N GLY A 78 -25.47 -36.50 68.74
CA GLY A 78 -24.18 -36.17 68.13
C GLY A 78 -24.20 -36.32 66.59
N PHE A 79 -24.82 -37.40 66.10
CA PHE A 79 -24.99 -37.64 64.66
C PHE A 79 -25.93 -36.63 64.01
N ALA A 80 -26.97 -36.17 64.70
CA ALA A 80 -27.89 -35.16 64.18
C ALA A 80 -27.18 -33.82 63.90
N VAL A 81 -26.26 -33.40 64.78
CA VAL A 81 -25.46 -32.18 64.60
C VAL A 81 -24.54 -32.31 63.39
N VAL A 82 -23.82 -33.44 63.26
CA VAL A 82 -22.94 -33.69 62.10
C VAL A 82 -23.75 -33.70 60.79
N ALA A 83 -24.92 -34.35 60.78
CA ALA A 83 -25.79 -34.39 59.60
C ALA A 83 -26.28 -32.99 59.18
N MET A 84 -26.63 -32.12 60.13
CA MET A 84 -26.98 -30.73 59.84
C MET A 84 -25.81 -29.96 59.22
N GLU A 85 -24.59 -30.13 59.74
CA GLU A 85 -23.39 -29.47 59.23
C GLU A 85 -23.07 -29.91 57.80
N VAL A 86 -23.16 -31.22 57.50
CA VAL A 86 -22.96 -31.75 56.15
C VAL A 86 -24.02 -31.19 55.18
N ARG A 87 -25.28 -31.09 55.62
CA ARG A 87 -26.34 -30.49 54.80
C ARG A 87 -26.05 -29.02 54.47
N GLN A 88 -25.54 -28.27 55.45
CA GLN A 88 -25.18 -26.87 55.28
C GLN A 88 -23.99 -26.69 54.34
N LEU A 89 -22.95 -27.51 54.47
CA LEU A 89 -21.80 -27.52 53.56
C LEU A 89 -22.21 -27.89 52.12
N ALA A 90 -23.12 -28.86 51.96
CA ALA A 90 -23.67 -29.22 50.66
C ALA A 90 -24.42 -28.05 49.99
N GLU A 91 -25.25 -27.33 50.75
CA GLU A 91 -25.95 -26.15 50.24
C GLU A 91 -24.98 -25.01 49.87
N GLN A 92 -23.95 -24.79 50.68
CA GLN A 92 -22.89 -23.82 50.36
C GLN A 92 -22.12 -24.20 49.09
N SER A 93 -21.83 -25.49 48.89
CA SER A 93 -21.20 -26.01 47.67
C SER A 93 -22.08 -25.77 46.44
N ARG A 94 -23.39 -26.00 46.55
CA ARG A 94 -24.37 -25.71 45.49
C ARG A 94 -24.43 -24.23 45.13
N GLN A 95 -24.40 -23.34 46.13
CA GLN A 95 -24.37 -21.89 45.89
C GLN A 95 -23.05 -21.45 45.25
N ALA A 96 -21.92 -22.04 45.64
CA ALA A 96 -20.63 -21.74 45.05
C ALA A 96 -20.55 -22.20 43.58
N THR A 97 -21.03 -23.41 43.27
CA THR A 97 -21.08 -23.94 41.90
C THR A 97 -21.99 -23.12 41.00
N ALA A 98 -23.15 -22.65 41.49
CA ALA A 98 -24.02 -21.75 40.73
C ALA A 98 -23.32 -20.44 40.33
N ARG A 99 -22.57 -19.81 41.26
CA ARG A 99 -21.79 -18.61 40.93
C ARG A 99 -20.68 -18.88 39.90
N ILE A 100 -20.07 -20.06 39.95
CA ILE A 100 -19.06 -20.44 38.94
C ILE A 100 -19.72 -20.64 37.58
N ASP A 101 -20.91 -21.23 37.53
CA ASP A 101 -21.68 -21.40 36.28
C ASP A 101 -22.00 -20.06 35.62
N ASP A 102 -22.43 -19.06 36.40
CA ASP A 102 -22.64 -17.69 35.91
C ASP A 102 -21.35 -17.10 35.29
N ILE A 103 -20.21 -17.25 35.96
CA ILE A 103 -18.91 -16.77 35.45
C ILE A 103 -18.51 -17.52 34.17
N LEU A 104 -18.73 -18.83 34.08
CA LEU A 104 -18.43 -19.61 32.87
C LEU A 104 -19.30 -19.16 31.70
N ASN A 105 -20.58 -18.86 31.94
CA ASN A 105 -21.48 -18.32 30.92
C ASN A 105 -21.00 -16.95 30.41
N GLU A 106 -20.55 -16.06 31.30
CA GLU A 106 -19.95 -14.78 30.93
C GLU A 106 -18.66 -14.97 30.10
N ILE A 107 -17.78 -15.89 30.52
CA ILE A 107 -16.56 -16.23 29.76
C ILE A 107 -16.91 -16.77 28.38
N GLN A 108 -17.91 -17.64 28.26
CA GLN A 108 -18.34 -18.19 26.97
C GLN A 108 -18.87 -17.09 26.03
N GLN A 109 -19.68 -16.16 26.54
CA GLN A 109 -20.16 -15.02 25.75
C GLN A 109 -19.01 -14.11 25.29
N ALA A 110 -18.07 -13.80 26.19
CA ALA A 110 -16.88 -13.01 25.86
C ALA A 110 -16.00 -13.72 24.82
N THR A 111 -15.84 -15.03 24.95
CA THR A 111 -15.09 -15.88 24.00
C THR A 111 -15.74 -15.86 22.63
N ASN A 112 -17.07 -16.05 22.54
CA ASN A 112 -17.80 -15.98 21.27
C ASN A 112 -17.67 -14.60 20.60
N THR A 113 -17.73 -13.53 21.40
CA THR A 113 -17.52 -12.16 20.91
C THR A 113 -16.10 -11.98 20.36
N ALA A 114 -15.10 -12.50 21.08
CA ALA A 114 -13.70 -12.45 20.66
C ALA A 114 -13.48 -13.23 19.35
N VAL A 115 -14.16 -14.37 19.14
CA VAL A 115 -14.13 -15.10 17.85
C VAL A 115 -14.61 -14.19 16.73
N MET A 116 -15.78 -13.56 16.86
CA MET A 116 -16.34 -12.70 15.81
C MET A 116 -15.41 -11.53 15.46
N VAL A 117 -14.83 -10.87 16.46
CA VAL A 117 -13.89 -9.76 16.26
C VAL A 117 -12.60 -10.24 15.59
N THR A 118 -12.14 -11.45 15.93
CA THR A 118 -10.93 -12.04 15.33
C THR A 118 -11.17 -12.44 13.87
N GLU A 119 -12.34 -12.98 13.55
CA GLU A 119 -12.74 -13.25 12.15
C GLU A 119 -12.84 -11.98 11.32
N GLU A 120 -13.42 -10.90 11.87
CA GLU A 120 -13.45 -9.59 11.22
C GLU A 120 -12.04 -9.03 11.02
N GLY A 121 -11.17 -9.15 12.03
CA GLY A 121 -9.76 -8.78 11.94
C GLY A 121 -8.99 -9.56 10.86
N SER A 122 -9.29 -10.85 10.71
CA SER A 122 -8.70 -11.70 9.68
C SER A 122 -9.07 -11.21 8.28
N LYS A 123 -10.37 -10.97 8.04
CA LYS A 123 -10.87 -10.38 6.77
C LYS A 123 -10.28 -9.00 6.51
N GLY A 124 -10.19 -8.15 7.53
CA GLY A 124 -9.59 -6.82 7.42
C GLY A 124 -8.11 -6.88 7.02
N THR A 125 -7.37 -7.86 7.56
CA THR A 125 -5.96 -8.08 7.23
C THR A 125 -5.79 -8.58 5.79
N GLU A 126 -6.65 -9.50 5.33
CA GLU A 126 -6.66 -9.98 3.94
C GLU A 126 -6.97 -8.86 2.94
N LEU A 127 -7.95 -8.01 3.25
CA LEU A 127 -8.25 -6.82 2.44
C LEU A 127 -7.07 -5.84 2.40
N GLY A 128 -6.42 -5.63 3.54
CA GLY A 128 -5.24 -4.77 3.65
C GLY A 128 -4.06 -5.31 2.83
N MET A 129 -3.81 -6.63 2.88
CA MET A 129 -2.83 -7.31 2.01
C MET A 129 -3.09 -7.00 0.54
N GLY A 130 -4.34 -7.15 0.08
CA GLY A 130 -4.71 -6.84 -1.30
C GLY A 130 -4.50 -5.37 -1.68
N LEU A 131 -4.72 -4.43 -0.74
CA LEU A 131 -4.43 -3.00 -0.95
C LEU A 131 -2.93 -2.73 -1.09
N VAL A 132 -2.11 -3.35 -0.24
CA VAL A 132 -0.63 -3.22 -0.28
C VAL A 132 -0.09 -3.78 -1.58
N THR A 133 -0.55 -4.94 -2.05
CA THR A 133 -0.14 -5.49 -3.35
C THR A 133 -0.45 -4.53 -4.49
N ARG A 134 -1.67 -3.97 -4.55
CA ARG A 134 -2.03 -2.98 -5.58
C ARG A 134 -1.19 -1.71 -5.50
N ALA A 135 -0.86 -1.24 -4.30
CA ALA A 135 0.03 -0.10 -4.13
C ALA A 135 1.45 -0.41 -4.65
N GLY A 136 1.96 -1.62 -4.40
CA GLY A 136 3.24 -2.08 -4.93
C GLY A 136 3.27 -2.14 -6.45
N ASP A 137 2.22 -2.65 -7.08
CA ASP A 137 2.08 -2.65 -8.54
C ASP A 137 2.09 -1.23 -9.11
N ALA A 138 1.33 -0.31 -8.52
CA ALA A 138 1.28 1.09 -8.95
C ALA A 138 2.65 1.80 -8.81
N ILE A 139 3.41 1.50 -7.75
CA ILE A 139 4.76 2.05 -7.57
C ILE A 139 5.74 1.50 -8.60
N ARG A 140 5.65 0.21 -8.96
CA ARG A 140 6.48 -0.40 -10.01
C ARG A 140 6.17 0.19 -11.40
N ASP A 141 4.90 0.37 -11.72
CA ASP A 141 4.48 1.02 -12.97
C ASP A 141 4.97 2.48 -13.04
N LEU A 142 4.87 3.20 -11.93
CA LEU A 142 5.41 4.56 -11.81
C LEU A 142 6.92 4.60 -12.01
N ALA A 143 7.66 3.67 -11.41
CA ALA A 143 9.12 3.57 -11.56
C ALA A 143 9.52 3.34 -13.03
N THR A 144 8.80 2.46 -13.72
CA THR A 144 8.99 2.17 -15.15
C THR A 144 8.74 3.42 -16.00
N THR A 145 7.61 4.09 -15.79
CA THR A 145 7.26 5.33 -16.50
C THR A 145 8.30 6.43 -16.27
N LEU A 146 8.81 6.57 -15.05
CA LEU A 146 9.85 7.56 -14.74
C LEU A 146 11.19 7.26 -15.42
N ALA A 147 11.54 5.99 -15.59
CA ALA A 147 12.72 5.59 -16.34
C ALA A 147 12.59 5.99 -17.82
N GLU A 148 11.43 5.75 -18.44
CA GLU A 148 11.14 6.15 -19.82
C GLU A 148 11.20 7.68 -20.00
N VAL A 149 10.60 8.45 -19.08
CA VAL A 149 10.65 9.92 -19.11
C VAL A 149 12.09 10.42 -19.00
N THR A 150 12.90 9.81 -18.14
CA THR A 150 14.31 10.17 -17.98
C THR A 150 15.08 9.92 -19.28
N GLN A 151 14.83 8.78 -19.94
CA GLN A 151 15.45 8.45 -21.22
C GLN A 151 15.04 9.42 -22.33
N ALA A 152 13.75 9.77 -22.41
CA ALA A 152 13.24 10.74 -23.35
C ALA A 152 13.88 12.13 -23.15
N ALA A 153 14.05 12.56 -21.90
CA ALA A 153 14.71 13.82 -21.57
C ALA A 153 16.18 13.86 -22.04
N VAL A 154 16.92 12.75 -21.89
CA VAL A 154 18.30 12.62 -22.41
C VAL A 154 18.31 12.76 -23.94
N GLN A 155 17.38 12.12 -24.63
CA GLN A 155 17.29 12.19 -26.09
C GLN A 155 16.90 13.58 -26.59
N ILE A 156 16.01 14.29 -25.88
CA ILE A 156 15.65 15.69 -26.17
C ILE A 156 16.85 16.60 -25.98
N ALA A 157 17.62 16.43 -24.89
CA ALA A 157 18.83 17.22 -24.65
C ALA A 157 19.86 17.02 -25.77
N ALA A 158 20.10 15.77 -26.20
CA ALA A 158 20.98 15.47 -27.32
C ALA A 158 20.49 16.11 -28.64
N SER A 159 19.19 16.01 -28.94
CA SER A 159 18.59 16.60 -30.13
C SER A 159 18.69 18.14 -30.13
N THR A 160 18.47 18.76 -28.97
CA THR A 160 18.62 20.22 -28.77
C THR A 160 20.06 20.67 -29.02
N HIS A 161 21.04 19.90 -28.56
CA HIS A 161 22.46 20.16 -28.86
C HIS A 161 22.75 20.08 -30.37
N GLN A 162 22.21 19.08 -31.08
CA GLN A 162 22.37 18.96 -32.53
C GLN A 162 21.71 20.13 -33.27
N GLN A 163 20.51 20.54 -32.88
CA GLN A 163 19.81 21.69 -33.46
C GLN A 163 20.61 22.99 -33.26
N THR A 164 21.23 23.17 -32.08
CA THR A 164 22.07 24.34 -31.80
C THR A 164 23.26 24.39 -32.76
N ASN A 165 23.94 23.26 -32.98
CA ASN A 165 25.03 23.17 -33.94
C ASN A 165 24.57 23.45 -35.38
N GLY A 166 23.42 22.89 -35.79
CA GLY A 166 22.81 23.16 -37.10
C GLY A 166 22.45 24.63 -37.29
N MET A 167 21.95 25.29 -36.25
CA MET A 167 21.65 26.73 -36.27
C MET A 167 22.91 27.57 -36.45
N SER A 168 24.03 27.20 -35.80
CA SER A 168 25.32 27.86 -36.02
C SER A 168 25.81 27.70 -37.47
N GLN A 169 25.65 26.52 -38.07
CA GLN A 169 25.99 26.29 -39.48
C GLN A 169 25.10 27.10 -40.42
N LEU A 170 23.79 27.16 -40.14
CA LEU A 170 22.85 27.97 -40.92
C LEU A 170 23.20 29.46 -40.87
N SER A 171 23.54 29.96 -39.67
CA SER A 171 24.00 31.34 -39.50
C SER A 171 25.25 31.65 -40.33
N ALA A 172 26.23 30.75 -40.33
CA ALA A 172 27.43 30.89 -41.16
C ALA A 172 27.11 30.88 -42.67
N ALA A 173 26.22 30.00 -43.12
CA ALA A 173 25.77 29.95 -44.51
C ALA A 173 25.04 31.25 -44.91
N MET A 174 24.21 31.81 -44.03
CA MET A 174 23.53 33.08 -44.27
C MET A 174 24.53 34.24 -44.40
N PHE A 175 25.62 34.24 -43.61
CA PHE A 175 26.69 35.21 -43.77
C PHE A 175 27.39 35.10 -45.14
N GLN A 176 27.68 33.88 -45.59
CA GLN A 176 28.26 33.64 -46.92
C GLN A 176 27.31 34.08 -48.05
N ILE A 177 26.02 33.80 -47.96
CA ILE A 177 25.00 34.25 -48.94
C ILE A 177 24.94 35.77 -49.00
N LYS A 178 24.99 36.44 -47.84
CA LYS A 178 25.03 37.90 -47.77
C LYS A 178 26.27 38.46 -48.49
N GLN A 179 27.43 37.86 -48.28
CA GLN A 179 28.67 38.27 -48.94
C GLN A 179 28.61 38.05 -50.46
N ALA A 180 28.14 36.87 -50.90
CA ALA A 180 27.98 36.55 -52.33
C ALA A 180 26.98 37.51 -53.02
N SER A 181 25.86 37.82 -52.36
CA SER A 181 24.88 38.78 -52.86
C SER A 181 25.46 40.19 -53.02
N ALA A 182 26.27 40.63 -52.05
CA ALA A 182 26.96 41.92 -52.13
C ALA A 182 27.96 41.98 -53.29
N GLN A 183 28.74 40.91 -53.48
CA GLN A 183 29.68 40.79 -54.60
C GLN A 183 28.96 40.79 -55.95
N ALA A 184 27.89 40.03 -56.10
CA ALA A 184 27.09 39.97 -57.33
C ALA A 184 26.49 41.35 -57.68
N SER A 185 25.99 42.08 -56.68
CA SER A 185 25.49 43.45 -56.86
C SER A 185 26.59 44.40 -57.37
N ALA A 186 27.80 44.34 -56.78
CA ALA A 186 28.94 45.13 -57.22
C ALA A 186 29.36 44.80 -58.66
N SER A 187 29.48 43.51 -59.00
CA SER A 187 29.80 43.07 -60.37
C SER A 187 28.73 43.48 -61.39
N SER A 188 27.45 43.46 -61.01
CA SER A 188 26.36 43.95 -61.88
C SER A 188 26.50 45.44 -62.16
N ARG A 189 26.84 46.27 -61.16
CA ARG A 189 27.08 47.71 -61.36
C ARG A 189 28.27 47.97 -62.28
N GLN A 190 29.35 47.22 -62.11
CA GLN A 190 30.52 47.31 -62.98
C GLN A 190 30.19 46.91 -64.42
N THR A 191 29.38 45.87 -64.60
CA THR A 191 28.90 45.44 -65.93
C THR A 191 28.03 46.52 -66.57
N GLU A 192 27.11 47.13 -65.82
CA GLU A 192 26.28 48.25 -66.29
C GLU A 192 27.13 49.46 -66.71
N GLN A 193 28.17 49.79 -65.95
CA GLN A 193 29.12 50.84 -66.32
C GLN A 193 29.85 50.51 -67.63
N SER A 194 30.37 49.28 -67.75
CA SER A 194 31.07 48.83 -68.96
C SER A 194 30.15 48.87 -70.18
N MET A 195 28.88 48.50 -70.03
CA MET A 195 27.87 48.61 -71.08
C MET A 195 27.60 50.05 -71.50
N ARG A 196 27.58 50.99 -70.54
CA ARG A 196 27.46 52.44 -70.84
C ARG A 196 28.66 52.95 -71.64
N GLU A 197 29.87 52.56 -71.25
CA GLU A 197 31.10 52.92 -71.97
C GLU A 197 31.12 52.33 -73.38
N LEU A 198 30.74 51.05 -73.55
CA LEU A 198 30.60 50.42 -74.86
C LEU A 198 29.56 51.12 -75.73
N ASN A 199 28.40 51.50 -75.18
CA ASN A 199 27.38 52.24 -75.92
C ASN A 199 27.90 53.62 -76.36
N HIS A 200 28.65 54.30 -75.50
CA HIS A 200 29.27 55.58 -75.84
C HIS A 200 30.28 55.45 -76.97
N MET A 201 31.18 54.46 -76.90
CA MET A 201 32.16 54.19 -77.97
C MET A 201 31.48 53.81 -79.28
N ALA A 202 30.40 53.02 -79.24
CA ALA A 202 29.63 52.66 -80.44
C ALA A 202 29.04 53.90 -81.12
N ARG A 203 28.45 54.83 -80.34
CA ARG A 203 27.94 56.11 -80.87
C ARG A 203 29.05 56.99 -81.44
N GLN A 204 30.23 57.01 -80.82
CA GLN A 204 31.39 57.75 -81.33
C GLN A 204 31.88 57.18 -82.67
N LEU A 205 31.95 55.85 -82.79
CA LEU A 205 32.30 55.17 -84.04
C LEU A 205 31.28 55.43 -85.14
N GLU A 206 29.98 55.39 -84.82
CA GLU A 206 28.90 55.73 -85.76
C GLU A 206 29.02 57.18 -86.25
N ALA A 207 29.24 58.14 -85.35
CA ALA A 207 29.45 59.53 -85.71
C ALA A 207 30.71 59.73 -86.58
N ALA A 208 31.80 59.05 -86.25
CA ALA A 208 33.03 59.09 -87.05
C ALA A 208 32.81 58.50 -88.45
N ALA A 209 32.09 57.39 -88.57
CA ALA A 209 31.74 56.78 -89.85
C ALA A 209 30.87 57.70 -90.71
N ILE A 210 29.86 58.35 -90.13
CA ILE A 210 29.04 59.35 -90.83
C ILE A 210 29.91 60.53 -91.32
N SER A 211 30.80 61.05 -90.47
CA SER A 211 31.68 62.17 -90.86
C SER A 211 32.67 61.81 -91.97
N TYR A 212 33.05 60.53 -92.08
CA TYR A 212 33.92 60.02 -93.12
C TYR A 212 33.17 59.88 -94.46
N ASP A 213 31.91 59.46 -94.41
CA ASP A 213 31.03 59.35 -95.59
C ASP A 213 30.65 60.74 -96.15
N GLU A 214 30.58 61.79 -95.30
CA GLU A 214 30.36 63.18 -95.74
C GLU A 214 31.61 63.86 -96.34
N GLN A 215 32.80 63.29 -96.14
CA GLN A 215 34.08 63.85 -96.64
C GLN A 215 34.58 63.20 -97.94
N ASN A 216 33.97 62.10 -98.37
CA ASN A 216 34.21 61.44 -99.66
C ASN A 216 33.08 61.71 -100.65
#